data_AF-A0A1A9D6Y5-F1
#
_entry.id   AF-A0A1A9D6Y5-F1
#
_cell.length_a   1.000
_cell.length_b   1.000
_cell.length_c   1.000
_cell.angle_alpha   90.00
_cell.angle_beta   90.00
_cell.angle_gamma   90.00
#
_symmetry.space_group_name_H-M   'P 1'
#
loop_
_entity.id
_entity.type
_entity.pdbx_description
1 polymer ?
#
loop_
_entity_poly.entity_id
_entity_poly.type
_entity_poly.pdbx_seq_one_letter_code
_entity_poly.pdbx_strand_id
1 'polypeptide(L)' 'MTVPVSPARSELPLPDPVTLSDAQQRGANCVWCAAPLANAAAHDLGARPLDAHGVSVLWFPRCCRTCQKARS' A
#
# COMPACT_ATOMS: atom_id res chain seq x y z
N MET A 1 9.92 -25.74 18.29
CA MET A 1 10.63 -24.77 17.43
C MET A 1 9.59 -23.82 16.87
N THR A 2 9.45 -22.63 17.46
CA THR A 2 8.50 -21.61 17.00
C THR A 2 9.23 -20.76 15.97
N VAL A 3 8.87 -20.89 14.70
CA VAL A 3 9.35 -19.96 13.67
C VAL A 3 8.75 -18.58 13.98
N PRO A 4 9.53 -17.51 14.12
CA PRO A 4 8.97 -16.18 14.15
C PRO A 4 8.35 -15.96 12.76
N VAL A 5 7.02 -15.91 12.71
CA VAL A 5 6.31 -15.41 11.53
C VAL A 5 6.78 -13.97 11.36
N SER A 6 7.55 -13.70 10.30
CA SER A 6 7.79 -12.33 9.86
C SER A 6 6.45 -11.62 9.81
N PRO A 7 6.31 -10.40 10.37
CA PRO A 7 5.06 -9.68 10.28
C PRO A 7 4.67 -9.64 8.81
N ALA A 8 3.48 -10.18 8.51
CA ALA A 8 3.00 -10.16 7.15
C ALA A 8 2.96 -8.70 6.71
N ARG A 9 3.33 -8.41 5.46
CA ARG A 9 3.35 -7.04 4.89
C ARG A 9 2.05 -6.24 5.15
N SER A 10 0.97 -6.93 5.52
CA SER A 10 -0.31 -6.43 6.03
C SER A 10 -0.26 -5.52 7.27
N GLU A 11 0.80 -5.54 8.07
CA GLU A 11 0.87 -4.77 9.33
C GLU A 11 1.36 -3.32 9.18
N LEU A 12 1.89 -2.93 8.01
CA LEU A 12 2.33 -1.56 7.80
C LEU A 12 1.14 -0.58 7.84
N PRO A 13 1.16 0.45 8.72
CA PRO A 13 0.09 1.44 8.77
C PRO A 13 0.01 2.21 7.46
N LEU A 14 -1.13 2.08 6.79
CA LEU A 14 -1.44 2.73 5.53
C LEU A 14 -2.36 3.94 5.79
N PRO A 15 -2.24 5.02 4.98
CA PRO A 15 -3.25 6.07 4.97
C PRO A 15 -4.62 5.49 4.62
N ASP A 16 -5.67 6.09 5.18
CA ASP A 16 -7.05 5.73 4.84
C ASP A 16 -7.29 5.98 3.34
N PRO A 17 -7.72 4.98 2.55
CA PRO A 17 -7.99 5.12 1.12
C PRO A 17 -8.90 6.29 0.76
N VAL A 18 -9.88 6.64 1.60
CA VAL A 18 -10.82 7.74 1.27
C VAL A 18 -10.16 9.12 1.32
N THR A 19 -9.00 9.23 1.96
CA THR A 19 -8.21 10.47 2.05
C THR A 19 -7.21 10.62 0.90
N LEU A 20 -7.05 9.58 0.08
CA LEU A 20 -6.07 9.52 -0.99
C LEU A 20 -6.65 10.05 -2.31
N SER A 21 -5.79 10.67 -3.13
CA SER A 21 -6.15 10.94 -4.52
C SER A 21 -6.41 9.66 -5.31
N ASP A 22 -7.21 9.75 -6.37
CA ASP A 22 -7.45 8.64 -7.31
C ASP A 22 -6.15 7.97 -7.79
N ALA A 23 -5.12 8.78 -8.06
CA ALA A 23 -3.82 8.28 -8.49
C ALA A 23 -3.13 7.45 -7.40
N GLN A 24 -3.23 7.85 -6.13
CA GLN A 24 -2.69 7.06 -5.01
C GLN A 24 -3.51 5.79 -4.77
N GLN A 25 -4.85 5.87 -4.81
CA GLN A 25 -5.74 4.71 -4.64
C GLN A 25 -5.49 3.64 -5.72
N ARG A 26 -5.30 4.06 -6.98
CA ARG A 26 -4.96 3.15 -8.10
C ARG A 26 -3.50 2.71 -8.11
N GLY A 27 -2.69 3.20 -7.17
CA GLY A 27 -1.26 2.92 -7.09
C GLY A 27 -0.43 3.57 -8.20
N ALA A 28 -0.95 4.54 -8.96
CA ALA A 28 -0.17 5.34 -9.91
C ALA A 28 0.79 6.29 -9.19
N ASN A 29 0.43 6.73 -7.98
CA ASN A 29 1.27 7.55 -7.12
C ASN A 29 1.58 6.82 -5.80
N CYS A 30 2.69 7.19 -5.17
CA CYS A 30 3.09 6.67 -3.87
C CYS A 30 1.99 6.92 -2.85
N VAL A 31 1.53 5.86 -2.18
CA VAL A 31 0.47 5.93 -1.18
C VAL A 31 0.76 6.98 -0.09
N TRP A 32 2.03 7.20 0.27
CA TRP A 32 2.41 8.13 1.33
C TRP A 32 2.76 9.54 0.85
N CYS A 33 3.59 9.69 -0.20
CA CYS A 33 4.12 11.00 -0.60
C CYS A 33 3.51 11.56 -1.89
N ALA A 34 2.55 10.86 -2.49
CA ALA A 34 1.90 11.21 -3.76
C ALA A 34 2.83 11.36 -4.97
N ALA A 35 4.13 11.06 -4.86
CA ALA A 35 5.05 11.07 -6.00
C ALA A 35 4.62 10.05 -7.07
N PRO A 36 4.64 10.40 -8.37
CA PRO A 36 4.34 9.47 -9.45
C PRO A 36 5.25 8.23 -9.40
N LEU A 37 4.66 7.07 -9.65
CA LEU A 37 5.38 5.80 -9.67
C LEU A 37 5.57 5.33 -11.11
N ALA A 38 6.82 5.03 -11.48
CA ALA A 38 7.07 4.23 -12.66
C ALA A 38 6.66 2.78 -12.38
N ASN A 39 5.98 2.13 -13.34
CA ASN A 39 5.47 0.77 -13.18
C ASN A 39 6.54 -0.24 -12.73
N ALA A 40 7.78 -0.10 -13.20
CA ALA A 40 8.88 -0.98 -12.85
C ALA A 40 9.50 -0.71 -11.46
N ALA A 41 9.25 0.45 -10.85
CA ALA A 41 9.87 0.88 -9.59
C ALA A 41 8.87 0.95 -8.42
N ALA A 42 7.57 0.82 -8.69
CA ALA A 42 6.53 0.78 -7.69
C ALA A 42 6.66 -0.49 -6.84
N HIS A 43 6.71 -0.34 -5.52
CA HIS A 43 6.71 -1.48 -4.61
C HIS A 43 5.29 -1.76 -4.11
N ASP A 44 4.82 -2.98 -4.34
CA ASP A 44 3.51 -3.47 -3.91
C ASP A 44 3.52 -3.84 -2.41
N LEU A 45 2.62 -3.23 -1.64
CA LEU A 45 2.52 -3.41 -0.18
C LEU A 45 1.61 -4.57 0.22
N GLY A 46 1.16 -5.37 -0.74
CA GLY A 46 0.22 -6.47 -0.59
C GLY A 46 -1.24 -6.00 -0.60
N ALA A 47 -2.14 -6.95 -0.87
CA ALA A 47 -3.57 -6.70 -0.82
C ALA A 47 -4.02 -6.25 0.58
N ARG A 48 -5.02 -5.37 0.62
CA ARG A 48 -5.75 -4.95 1.82
C ARG A 48 -7.24 -5.07 1.57
N PRO A 49 -8.01 -5.69 2.47
CA PRO A 49 -9.45 -5.61 2.39
C PRO A 49 -9.89 -4.16 2.57
N LEU A 50 -10.84 -3.73 1.75
CA LEU A 50 -11.47 -2.42 1.84
C LEU A 50 -12.98 -2.62 1.64
N ASP A 51 -13.80 -2.02 2.48
CA ASP A 51 -15.24 -1.96 2.23
C ASP A 51 -15.56 -0.73 1.38
N ALA A 52 -15.91 -0.96 0.12
CA ALA A 52 -16.30 0.08 -0.82
C ALA A 52 -17.80 -0.04 -1.10
N HIS A 53 -18.58 0.91 -0.57
CA HIS A 53 -20.03 0.97 -0.75
C HIS A 53 -20.77 -0.33 -0.37
N GLY A 54 -20.35 -0.96 0.74
CA GLY A 54 -20.95 -2.21 1.23
C GLY A 54 -20.48 -3.47 0.50
N VAL A 55 -19.52 -3.34 -0.41
CA VAL A 55 -18.85 -4.46 -1.08
C VAL A 55 -17.41 -4.55 -0.59
N SER A 56 -17.03 -5.71 -0.06
CA SER A 56 -15.62 -5.95 0.28
C SER A 56 -14.81 -6.17 -1.00
N VAL A 57 -13.81 -5.32 -1.21
CA VAL A 57 -12.88 -5.34 -2.34
C VAL A 57 -11.45 -5.50 -1.83
N LEU A 58 -10.54 -5.86 -2.73
CA LEU A 58 -9.10 -5.84 -2.45
C LEU A 58 -8.47 -4.59 -3.03
N TRP A 59 -7.80 -3.83 -2.16
CA TRP A 59 -6.98 -2.70 -2.53
C TRP A 59 -5.50 -3.10 -2.54
N PHE A 60 -4.75 -2.66 -3.56
CA PHE A 60 -3.34 -3.01 -3.77
C PHE A 60 -2.47 -1.74 -3.72
N PRO A 61 -2.20 -1.20 -2.51
CA PRO A 61 -1.41 0.01 -2.36
C PRO A 61 0.03 -0.18 -2.82
N ARG A 62 0.56 0.84 -3.51
CA ARG A 62 1.96 0.87 -3.95
C ARG A 62 2.71 2.06 -3.36
N CYS A 63 4.02 1.93 -3.19
CA CYS A 63 4.89 3.00 -2.72
C CYS A 63 6.18 3.15 -3.54
N CYS A 64 6.85 4.28 -3.38
CA CYS A 64 8.18 4.50 -3.92
C CYS A 64 9.25 3.87 -3.02
N ARG A 65 10.44 3.62 -3.59
CA ARG A 65 11.59 3.05 -2.87
C ARG A 65 12.00 3.88 -1.64
N THR A 66 11.89 5.21 -1.69
CA THR A 66 12.26 6.08 -0.56
C THR A 66 11.33 5.85 0.63
N CYS A 67 10.01 5.85 0.41
CA CYS A 67 9.05 5.60 1.49
C CYS A 67 9.07 4.15 1.98
N GLN A 68 9.38 3.20 1.10
CA GLN A 68 9.60 1.80 1.48
C GLN A 68 10.76 1.70 2.49
N LYS A 69 11.94 2.25 2.15
CA LYS A 69 13.13 2.21 3.02
C LYS A 69 12.93 2.92 4.36
N ALA A 70 12.12 3.98 4.39
CA ALA A 70 11.82 4.69 5.63
C ALA A 70 10.92 3.89 6.59
N ARG A 71 10.36 2.75 6.16
CA ARG A 71 9.37 1.96 6.90
C ARG A 71 9.68 0.45 6.95
N SER A 72 10.90 0.06 6.56
CA SER A 72 11.40 -1.32 6.61
C SER A 72 12.13 -1.62 7.91
#